data_AF-A0A1G9PKI9-F1
#
_entry.id   AF-A0A1G9PKI9-F1
#
_cell.length_a   1.000
_cell.length_b   1.000
_cell.length_c   1.000
_cell.angle_alpha   90.00
_cell.angle_beta   90.00
_cell.angle_gamma   90.00
#
_symmetry.space_group_name_H-M   'P 1'
#
loop_
_entity.id
_entity.type
_entity.pdbx_description
1 polymer ?
#
loop_
_entity_poly.entity_id
_entity_poly.type
_entity_poly.pdbx_seq_one_letter_code
_entity_poly.pdbx_strand_id
1 'polypeptide(L)'
;MRGLLDPKMDFVFKNIFGNEKNPKILISFLNATLKPQYLIHFIEIPKLEEGSDEKDMLVNWVEFLRDPESERVRSLEMNIEEIRQAKDELIKMSNDDTQRQIYEMRAKTLKDKVSALNEAERKGIEKGIEKGEKNKAIEIAKSLLDVLDLETIALKTGLSEDEITNLK
;
A
#
# COMPACT_ATOMS: atom_id res chain seq x y z
N MET A 1 -12.63 -45.67 8.40
CA MET A 1 -13.52 -44.49 8.38
C MET A 1 -12.70 -43.31 7.90
N ARG A 2 -13.17 -42.53 6.90
CA ARG A 2 -12.55 -41.23 6.62
C ARG A 2 -12.91 -40.32 7.81
N GLY A 3 -11.89 -39.75 8.47
CA GLY A 3 -12.09 -38.81 9.57
C GLY A 3 -12.80 -37.53 9.10
N LEU A 4 -13.41 -36.81 10.03
CA LEU A 4 -13.92 -35.47 9.75
C LEU A 4 -12.76 -34.55 9.36
N LEU A 5 -13.01 -33.63 8.44
CA LEU A 5 -12.05 -32.60 8.07
C LEU A 5 -11.98 -31.54 9.18
N ASP A 6 -10.77 -31.02 9.45
CA ASP A 6 -10.58 -29.97 10.45
C ASP A 6 -11.29 -28.67 10.00
N PRO A 7 -12.23 -28.13 10.79
CA PRO A 7 -12.94 -26.90 10.44
C PRO A 7 -12.06 -25.65 10.43
N LYS A 8 -10.80 -25.72 10.89
CA LYS A 8 -9.81 -24.64 10.76
C LYS A 8 -9.20 -24.56 9.37
N MET A 9 -9.34 -25.59 8.54
CA MET A 9 -8.88 -25.55 7.15
C MET A 9 -9.75 -24.57 6.35
N ASP A 10 -9.12 -23.65 5.62
CA ASP A 10 -9.80 -22.56 4.89
C ASP A 10 -10.95 -23.05 3.99
N PHE A 11 -10.71 -24.08 3.17
CA PHE A 11 -11.74 -24.67 2.31
C PHE A 11 -12.95 -25.21 3.11
N VAL A 12 -12.68 -25.86 4.24
CA VAL A 12 -13.72 -26.46 5.09
C VAL A 12 -14.50 -25.35 5.80
N PHE A 13 -13.79 -24.34 6.32
CA PHE A 13 -14.38 -23.16 6.92
C PHE A 13 -15.31 -22.43 5.94
N LYS A 14 -14.83 -22.12 4.73
CA LYS A 14 -15.62 -21.50 3.65
C LYS A 14 -16.87 -22.32 3.31
N ASN A 15 -16.76 -23.64 3.27
CA ASN A 15 -17.89 -24.50 2.93
C ASN A 15 -18.92 -24.65 4.08
N ILE A 16 -18.48 -24.52 5.33
CA ILE A 16 -19.37 -24.56 6.50
C ILE A 16 -20.07 -23.21 6.71
N PHE A 17 -19.33 -22.11 6.64
CA PHE A 17 -19.79 -20.78 7.05
C PHE A 17 -20.10 -19.84 5.87
N GLY A 18 -19.42 -19.97 4.74
CA GLY A 18 -19.62 -19.13 3.54
C GLY A 18 -20.65 -19.70 2.55
N ASN A 19 -21.31 -20.81 2.88
CA ASN A 19 -22.25 -21.45 1.97
C ASN A 19 -23.63 -20.77 2.05
N GLU A 20 -24.04 -20.11 0.96
CA GLU A 20 -25.33 -19.43 0.81
C GLU A 20 -26.54 -20.36 1.09
N LYS A 21 -26.38 -21.68 0.99
CA LYS A 21 -27.45 -22.64 1.29
C LYS A 21 -27.73 -22.79 2.80
N ASN A 22 -26.77 -22.44 3.67
CA ASN A 22 -26.86 -22.66 5.11
C ASN A 22 -26.44 -21.43 5.96
N PRO A 23 -27.02 -20.23 5.74
CA PRO A 23 -26.60 -19.01 6.44
C PRO A 23 -26.82 -19.08 7.96
N LYS A 24 -27.72 -19.96 8.42
CA LYS A 24 -27.99 -20.18 9.85
C LYS A 24 -26.76 -20.60 10.64
N ILE A 25 -25.85 -21.35 10.03
CA ILE A 25 -24.61 -21.81 10.70
C ILE A 25 -23.71 -20.61 10.99
N LEU A 26 -23.52 -19.74 9.99
CA LEU A 26 -22.77 -18.50 10.13
C LEU A 26 -23.42 -17.56 11.15
N ILE A 27 -24.73 -17.35 11.07
CA ILE A 27 -25.48 -16.52 12.02
C ILE A 27 -25.29 -17.01 13.46
N SER A 28 -25.42 -18.33 13.68
CA SER A 28 -25.22 -18.93 15.01
C SER A 28 -23.81 -18.69 15.54
N PHE A 29 -22.79 -18.89 14.70
CA PHE A 29 -21.40 -18.69 15.06
C PHE A 29 -21.08 -17.22 15.37
N LEU A 30 -21.53 -16.29 14.54
CA LEU A 30 -21.31 -14.85 14.73
C LEU A 30 -21.99 -14.33 15.99
N ASN A 31 -23.24 -14.70 16.26
CA ASN A 31 -23.94 -14.32 17.49
C ASN A 31 -23.22 -14.83 18.74
N ALA A 32 -22.70 -16.06 18.71
CA ALA A 32 -21.95 -16.64 19.83
C ALA A 32 -20.59 -15.96 20.05
N THR A 33 -19.92 -15.55 18.97
CA THR A 33 -18.57 -15.00 18.99
C THR A 33 -18.57 -13.51 19.32
N LEU A 34 -19.36 -12.72 18.58
CA LEU A 34 -19.38 -11.27 18.68
C LEU A 34 -20.23 -10.77 19.86
N LYS A 35 -21.20 -11.59 20.32
CA LYS A 35 -22.17 -11.24 21.36
C LYS A 35 -22.75 -9.83 21.16
N PRO A 36 -23.28 -9.52 19.96
CA PRO A 36 -23.75 -8.19 19.64
C PRO A 36 -24.93 -7.79 20.52
N GLN A 37 -25.14 -6.48 20.70
CA GLN A 37 -26.29 -5.95 21.46
C GLN A 37 -27.63 -6.38 20.84
N TYR A 38 -27.67 -6.55 19.52
CA TYR A 38 -28.80 -7.06 18.76
C TYR A 38 -28.39 -8.33 18.01
N LEU A 39 -29.19 -9.39 18.13
CA LEU A 39 -28.92 -10.65 17.46
C LEU A 39 -29.02 -10.49 15.94
N ILE A 40 -28.07 -11.08 15.24
CA ILE A 40 -28.09 -11.22 13.79
C ILE A 40 -29.19 -12.25 13.48
N HIS A 41 -30.19 -11.85 12.71
CA HIS A 41 -31.29 -12.72 12.28
C HIS A 41 -31.21 -13.11 10.81
N PHE A 42 -30.50 -12.31 10.01
CA PHE A 42 -30.30 -12.50 8.59
C PHE A 42 -28.91 -11.99 8.22
N ILE A 43 -28.28 -12.64 7.24
CA ILE A 43 -27.03 -12.20 6.64
C ILE A 43 -27.14 -12.45 5.14
N GLU A 44 -26.88 -11.40 4.38
CA GLU A 44 -26.69 -11.51 2.94
C GLU A 44 -25.20 -11.39 2.68
N ILE A 45 -24.65 -12.35 1.94
CA ILE A 45 -23.29 -12.24 1.43
C ILE A 45 -23.46 -11.51 0.09
N PRO A 46 -23.13 -10.21 -0.01
CA PRO A 46 -23.31 -9.48 -1.25
C PRO A 46 -22.45 -10.14 -2.33
N LYS A 47 -23.06 -10.45 -3.47
CA LYS A 47 -22.31 -10.77 -4.68
C LYS A 47 -21.64 -9.47 -5.11
N LEU A 48 -20.31 -9.44 -5.14
CA LEU A 48 -19.60 -8.30 -5.68
C LEU A 48 -19.99 -8.15 -7.16
N GLU A 49 -20.65 -7.04 -7.48
CA GLU A 49 -20.77 -6.60 -8.86
C GLU A 49 -19.40 -6.07 -9.31
N GLU A 50 -19.03 -6.40 -10.55
CA GLU A 50 -17.83 -5.84 -11.18
C GLU A 50 -17.96 -4.31 -11.22
N GLY A 51 -17.05 -3.61 -10.53
CA GLY A 51 -17.01 -2.13 -10.54
C GLY A 51 -17.47 -1.44 -9.25
N SER A 52 -17.61 -2.16 -8.13
CA SER A 52 -17.77 -1.52 -6.81
C SER A 52 -16.57 -0.62 -6.47
N ASP A 53 -16.86 0.52 -5.84
CA ASP A 53 -15.92 1.62 -5.61
C ASP A 53 -14.69 1.13 -4.82
N GLU A 54 -13.48 1.34 -5.39
CA GLU A 54 -12.19 0.79 -4.91
C GLU A 54 -11.80 1.22 -3.48
N LYS A 55 -12.56 2.14 -2.88
CA LYS A 55 -12.28 2.69 -1.55
C LYS A 55 -13.02 1.98 -0.41
N ASP A 56 -13.97 1.10 -0.71
CA ASP A 56 -14.69 0.38 0.34
C ASP A 56 -13.83 -0.77 0.90
N MET A 57 -13.54 -0.71 2.21
CA MET A 57 -12.80 -1.74 2.92
C MET A 57 -13.47 -3.11 2.81
N LEU A 58 -14.80 -3.16 2.73
CA LEU A 58 -15.54 -4.41 2.52
C LEU A 58 -15.21 -5.01 1.15
N VAL A 59 -15.16 -4.19 0.09
CA VAL A 59 -14.79 -4.64 -1.26
C VAL A 59 -13.36 -5.21 -1.25
N ASN A 60 -12.44 -4.56 -0.54
CA ASN A 60 -11.05 -5.03 -0.38
C ASN A 60 -10.97 -6.40 0.29
N TRP A 61 -11.75 -6.61 1.35
CA TRP A 61 -11.83 -7.90 2.02
C TRP A 61 -12.49 -8.98 1.16
N VAL A 62 -13.53 -8.64 0.40
CA VAL A 62 -14.18 -9.63 -0.46
C VAL A 62 -13.29 -10.00 -1.65
N GLU A 63 -12.53 -9.05 -2.23
CA GLU A 63 -11.49 -9.37 -3.22
C GLU A 63 -10.43 -10.31 -2.64
N PHE A 64 -9.95 -10.06 -1.42
CA PHE A 64 -9.02 -10.94 -0.71
C PHE A 64 -9.59 -12.35 -0.48
N LEU A 65 -10.85 -12.46 -0.06
CA LEU A 65 -11.50 -13.74 0.19
C LEU A 65 -11.77 -14.53 -1.10
N ARG A 66 -12.00 -13.84 -2.22
CA ARG A 66 -12.24 -14.43 -3.54
C ARG A 66 -10.97 -15.01 -4.14
N ASP A 67 -9.91 -14.20 -4.23
CA ASP A 67 -8.62 -14.62 -4.75
C ASP A 67 -7.48 -13.84 -4.05
N PRO A 68 -6.88 -14.43 -2.99
CA PRO A 68 -5.81 -13.78 -2.24
C PRO A 68 -4.54 -13.59 -3.07
N GLU A 69 -4.38 -14.25 -4.22
CA GLU A 69 -3.21 -14.11 -5.10
C GLU A 69 -3.42 -13.18 -6.30
N SER A 70 -4.62 -12.58 -6.42
CA SER A 70 -4.96 -11.66 -7.49
C SER A 70 -4.08 -10.39 -7.51
N GLU A 71 -3.88 -9.79 -8.68
CA GLU A 71 -3.12 -8.55 -8.84
C GLU A 71 -3.72 -7.39 -8.04
N ARG A 72 -5.05 -7.38 -7.90
CA ARG A 72 -5.78 -6.40 -7.10
C ARG A 72 -5.39 -6.53 -5.63
N VAL A 73 -5.40 -7.74 -5.08
CA VAL A 73 -4.97 -7.99 -3.69
C VAL A 73 -3.50 -7.63 -3.47
N ARG A 74 -2.61 -7.91 -4.43
CA ARG A 74 -1.20 -7.47 -4.35
C ARG A 74 -1.07 -5.95 -4.20
N SER A 75 -1.91 -5.20 -4.90
CA SER A 75 -1.96 -3.74 -4.79
C SER A 75 -2.51 -3.28 -3.44
N LEU A 76 -3.52 -3.99 -2.91
CA LEU A 76 -4.09 -3.73 -1.58
C LEU A 76 -3.07 -4.00 -0.47
N GLU A 77 -2.26 -5.06 -0.56
CA GLU A 77 -1.20 -5.37 0.40
C GLU A 77 -0.19 -4.22 0.56
N MET A 78 0.04 -3.42 -0.48
CA MET A 78 0.97 -2.28 -0.40
C MET A 78 0.40 -1.14 0.46
N ASN A 79 -0.92 -0.95 0.43
CA ASN A 79 -1.58 0.23 0.99
C ASN A 79 -2.42 -0.05 2.24
N ILE A 80 -2.79 -1.31 2.49
CA ILE A 80 -3.70 -1.73 3.57
C ILE A 80 -2.99 -2.79 4.42
N GLU A 81 -2.67 -2.41 5.67
CA GLU A 81 -1.92 -3.26 6.58
C GLU A 81 -2.70 -4.53 6.98
N GLU A 82 -4.00 -4.41 7.20
CA GLU A 82 -4.85 -5.52 7.63
C GLU A 82 -4.95 -6.63 6.58
N ILE A 83 -5.01 -6.26 5.29
CA ILE A 83 -5.02 -7.22 4.17
C ILE A 83 -3.67 -7.94 4.08
N ARG A 84 -2.57 -7.20 4.27
CA ARG A 84 -1.21 -7.79 4.30
C ARG A 84 -1.08 -8.79 5.45
N GLN A 85 -1.50 -8.42 6.65
CA GLN A 85 -1.43 -9.30 7.83
C GLN A 85 -2.30 -10.56 7.65
N ALA A 86 -3.51 -10.43 7.11
CA ALA A 86 -4.37 -11.59 6.84
C ALA A 86 -3.75 -12.54 5.81
N LYS A 87 -3.07 -12.00 4.79
CA LYS A 87 -2.36 -12.82 3.82
C LYS A 87 -1.17 -13.56 4.43
N ASP A 88 -0.39 -12.88 5.27
CA ASP A 88 0.73 -13.48 5.97
C ASP A 88 0.27 -14.66 6.85
N GLU A 89 -0.85 -14.51 7.57
CA GLU A 89 -1.44 -15.59 8.36
C GLU A 89 -1.97 -16.73 7.48
N LEU A 90 -2.66 -16.43 6.37
CA LEU A 90 -3.12 -17.44 5.42
C LEU A 90 -1.95 -18.31 4.91
N ILE A 91 -0.81 -17.69 4.61
CA ILE A 91 0.37 -18.37 4.10
C ILE A 91 1.04 -19.21 5.17
N LYS A 92 1.15 -18.71 6.41
CA LYS A 92 1.63 -19.50 7.56
C LYS A 92 0.76 -20.74 7.80
N MET A 93 -0.55 -20.61 7.64
CA MET A 93 -1.51 -21.71 7.84
C MET A 93 -1.53 -22.72 6.69
N SER A 94 -1.04 -22.35 5.50
CA SER A 94 -1.08 -23.19 4.29
C SER A 94 -0.18 -24.44 4.34
N ASN A 95 0.68 -24.61 5.37
CA ASN A 95 1.61 -25.74 5.52
C ASN A 95 2.48 -26.07 4.29
N ASP A 96 2.66 -25.11 3.37
CA ASP A 96 3.49 -25.26 2.16
C ASP A 96 4.69 -24.32 2.26
N ASP A 97 5.83 -24.89 2.70
CA ASP A 97 7.10 -24.17 2.84
C ASP A 97 7.58 -23.56 1.52
N THR A 98 7.21 -24.14 0.37
CA THR A 98 7.59 -23.62 -0.95
C THR A 98 6.79 -22.38 -1.28
N GLN A 99 5.48 -22.38 -1.04
CA GLN A 99 4.63 -21.20 -1.23
C GLN A 99 5.02 -20.07 -0.28
N ARG A 100 5.41 -20.41 0.96
CA ARG A 100 5.94 -19.45 1.92
C ARG A 100 7.20 -18.76 1.41
N GLN A 101 8.18 -19.51 0.92
CA GLN A 101 9.41 -18.94 0.36
C GLN A 101 9.16 -18.08 -0.87
N ILE A 102 8.28 -18.53 -1.78
CA ILE A 102 7.90 -17.77 -2.98
C ILE A 102 7.24 -16.44 -2.57
N TYR A 103 6.37 -16.46 -1.57
CA TYR A 103 5.72 -15.26 -1.08
C TYR A 103 6.70 -14.32 -0.37
N GLU A 104 7.55 -14.82 0.52
CA GLU A 104 8.58 -14.01 1.20
C GLU A 104 9.49 -13.32 0.18
N MET A 105 9.88 -14.02 -0.89
CA MET A 105 10.67 -13.45 -1.99
C MET A 105 9.89 -12.39 -2.78
N ARG A 106 8.60 -12.61 -3.03
CA ARG A 106 7.73 -11.62 -3.70
C ARG A 106 7.50 -10.38 -2.85
N ALA A 107 7.21 -10.54 -1.56
CA ALA A 107 7.03 -9.45 -0.59
C ALA A 107 8.32 -8.61 -0.47
N LYS A 108 9.48 -9.28 -0.44
CA LYS A 108 10.78 -8.60 -0.51
C LYS A 108 10.94 -7.78 -1.80
N THR A 109 10.65 -8.39 -2.95
CA THR A 109 10.73 -7.71 -4.26
C THR A 109 9.82 -6.48 -4.32
N LEU A 110 8.60 -6.60 -3.78
CA LEU A 110 7.65 -5.49 -3.69
C LEU A 110 8.18 -4.37 -2.80
N LYS A 111 8.72 -4.71 -1.62
CA LYS A 111 9.32 -3.75 -0.69
C LYS A 111 10.53 -3.04 -1.30
N ASP A 112 11.36 -3.75 -2.05
CA ASP A 112 12.53 -3.20 -2.75
C ASP A 112 12.08 -2.20 -3.83
N LYS A 113 11.02 -2.52 -4.60
CA LYS A 113 10.43 -1.60 -5.59
C LYS A 113 9.87 -0.32 -4.96
N VAL A 114 9.11 -0.45 -3.87
CA VAL A 114 8.56 0.72 -3.14
C VAL A 114 9.69 1.59 -2.61
N SER A 115 10.72 0.97 -2.04
CA SER A 115 11.89 1.70 -1.52
C SER A 115 12.63 2.43 -2.64
N ALA A 116 12.79 1.80 -3.81
CA ALA A 116 13.42 2.42 -4.97
C ALA A 116 12.61 3.62 -5.51
N LEU A 117 11.29 3.52 -5.56
CA LEU A 117 10.41 4.61 -5.99
C LEU A 117 10.47 5.80 -5.01
N ASN A 118 10.35 5.54 -3.71
CA ASN A 118 10.44 6.57 -2.68
C ASN A 118 11.80 7.27 -2.71
N GLU A 119 12.89 6.52 -2.91
CA GLU A 119 14.23 7.10 -3.04
C GLU A 119 14.36 7.97 -4.29
N ALA A 120 13.80 7.53 -5.42
CA ALA A 120 13.81 8.29 -6.67
C ALA A 120 13.00 9.59 -6.55
N GLU A 121 11.83 9.53 -5.91
CA GLU A 121 11.00 10.70 -5.64
C GLU A 121 11.72 11.69 -4.73
N ARG A 122 12.29 11.21 -3.62
CA ARG A 122 13.05 12.04 -2.68
C ARG A 122 14.22 12.76 -3.38
N LYS A 123 15.02 12.02 -4.15
CA LYS A 123 16.14 12.62 -4.92
C LYS A 123 15.64 13.61 -5.99
N GLY A 124 14.48 13.35 -6.58
CA GLY A 124 13.85 14.24 -7.55
C GLY A 124 13.45 15.57 -6.90
N ILE A 125 12.82 15.51 -5.72
CA ILE A 125 12.42 16.70 -4.95
C ILE A 125 13.66 17.48 -4.50
N GLU A 126 14.66 16.82 -3.92
CA GLU A 126 15.89 17.46 -3.45
C GLU A 126 16.63 18.20 -4.58
N LYS A 127 16.83 17.53 -5.72
CA LYS A 127 17.41 18.17 -6.92
C LYS A 127 16.54 19.31 -7.46
N GLY A 128 15.22 19.18 -7.35
CA GLY A 128 14.28 20.22 -7.75
C GLY A 128 14.42 21.48 -6.90
N ILE A 129 14.52 21.32 -5.59
CA ILE A 129 14.74 22.42 -4.63
C ILE A 129 16.09 23.07 -4.89
N GLU A 130 17.18 22.29 -4.92
CA GLU A 130 18.54 22.80 -5.16
C GLU A 130 18.63 23.59 -6.47
N LYS A 131 18.07 23.04 -7.55
CA LYS A 131 18.01 23.73 -8.86
C LYS A 131 17.16 25.00 -8.80
N GLY A 132 16.04 24.97 -8.07
CA GLY A 132 15.18 26.13 -7.86
C GLY A 132 15.89 27.26 -7.11
N GLU A 133 16.57 26.93 -6.01
CA GLU A 133 17.35 27.88 -5.22
C GLU A 133 18.49 28.49 -6.03
N LYS A 134 19.25 27.65 -6.77
CA LYS A 134 20.33 28.13 -7.65
C LYS A 134 19.81 29.03 -8.76
N ASN A 135 18.72 28.65 -9.43
CA ASN A 135 18.11 29.48 -10.48
C ASN A 135 17.66 30.83 -9.93
N LYS A 136 17.03 30.85 -8.75
CA LYS A 136 16.61 32.08 -8.09
C LYS A 136 17.81 32.96 -7.71
N ALA A 137 18.88 32.38 -7.20
CA ALA A 137 20.13 33.10 -6.91
C ALA A 137 20.72 33.74 -8.18
N ILE A 138 20.72 33.01 -9.31
CA ILE A 138 21.16 33.53 -10.61
C ILE A 138 20.28 34.67 -11.10
N GLU A 139 18.96 34.56 -10.98
CA GLU A 139 18.04 35.65 -11.36
C GLU A 139 18.26 36.91 -10.53
N ILE A 140 18.46 36.77 -9.22
CA ILE A 140 18.80 37.88 -8.32
C ILE A 140 20.17 38.47 -8.68
N ALA A 141 21.17 37.65 -8.96
CA ALA A 141 22.49 38.14 -9.36
C ALA A 141 22.40 38.98 -10.65
N LYS A 142 21.67 38.48 -11.66
CA LYS A 142 21.49 39.20 -12.94
C LYS A 142 20.82 40.57 -12.76
N SER A 143 19.87 40.70 -11.84
CA SER A 143 19.16 41.97 -11.60
C SER A 143 19.95 42.96 -10.73
N LEU A 144 21.09 42.56 -10.17
CA LEU A 144 21.93 43.40 -9.33
C LEU A 144 23.26 43.78 -9.99
N LEU A 145 23.62 43.17 -11.13
CA LEU A 145 24.88 43.39 -11.85
C LEU A 145 25.13 44.85 -12.27
N ASP A 146 24.06 45.63 -12.43
CA ASP A 146 24.06 47.04 -12.79
C ASP A 146 24.00 47.99 -11.59
N VAL A 147 23.76 47.46 -10.38
CA VAL A 147 23.56 48.24 -9.16
C VAL A 147 24.66 48.03 -8.12
N LEU A 148 25.20 46.81 -8.00
CA LEU A 148 26.13 46.40 -6.95
C LEU A 148 27.43 45.82 -7.52
N ASP A 149 28.49 45.79 -6.70
CA ASP A 149 29.75 45.14 -7.06
C ASP A 149 29.67 43.60 -6.92
N LEU A 150 30.61 42.91 -7.55
CA LEU A 150 30.64 41.44 -7.60
C LEU A 150 30.73 40.81 -6.21
N GLU A 151 31.52 41.42 -5.31
CA GLU A 151 31.70 40.95 -3.93
C GLU A 151 30.37 41.02 -3.14
N THR A 152 29.61 42.11 -3.24
CA THR A 152 28.31 42.22 -2.57
C THR A 152 27.28 41.26 -3.15
N ILE A 153 27.26 41.07 -4.48
CA ILE A 153 26.33 40.12 -5.14
C ILE A 153 26.66 38.69 -4.71
N ALA A 154 27.94 38.31 -4.65
CA ALA A 154 28.38 37.01 -4.16
C ALA A 154 27.90 36.77 -2.73
N LEU A 155 28.10 37.74 -1.84
CA LEU A 155 27.67 37.64 -0.43
C LEU A 155 26.15 37.47 -0.28
N LYS A 156 25.33 38.11 -1.14
CA LYS A 156 23.86 38.09 -1.03
C LYS A 156 23.19 36.91 -1.71
N THR A 157 23.81 36.37 -2.77
CA THR A 157 23.23 35.28 -3.56
C THR A 157 23.82 33.91 -3.23
N GLY A 158 24.98 33.87 -2.56
CA GLY A 158 25.71 32.63 -2.28
C GLY A 158 26.41 32.03 -3.50
N LEU A 159 26.42 32.74 -4.64
CA LEU A 159 27.18 32.37 -5.84
C LEU A 159 28.63 32.80 -5.71
N SER A 160 29.53 32.10 -6.40
CA SER A 160 30.92 32.53 -6.54
C SER A 160 31.05 33.74 -7.48
N GLU A 161 32.08 34.57 -7.28
CA GLU A 161 32.37 35.70 -8.17
C GLU A 161 32.62 35.25 -9.63
N ASP A 162 33.20 34.07 -9.82
CA ASP A 162 33.37 33.44 -11.14
C ASP A 162 32.02 33.10 -11.79
N GLU A 163 31.09 32.51 -11.02
CA GLU A 163 29.74 32.24 -11.51
C GLU A 163 29.03 33.54 -11.90
N ILE A 164 29.13 34.59 -11.09
CA ILE A 164 28.50 35.90 -11.34
C ILE A 164 29.13 36.60 -12.55
N THR A 165 30.45 36.51 -12.72
CA THR A 165 31.16 37.10 -13.85
C THR A 165 30.72 36.46 -15.18
N ASN A 166 30.45 35.15 -15.16
CA ASN A 166 29.91 34.42 -16.31
C ASN A 166 28.42 34.73 -16.61
N LEU A 167 27.73 35.52 -15.79
CA LEU A 167 26.35 35.98 -16.04
C LEU A 167 26.27 37.31 -16.80
N LYS A 168 27.41 38.02 -16.98
CA LYS A 168 27.51 39.24 -17.78
C LYS A 168 27.48 38.93 -19.28
#